data_AF-A0A1H3SL12-F1
#
_entry.id   AF-A0A1H3SL12-F1
#
_cell.length_a   1.000
_cell.length_b   1.000
_cell.length_c   1.000
_cell.angle_alpha   90.00
_cell.angle_beta   90.00
_cell.angle_gamma   90.00
#
_symmetry.space_group_name_H-M   'P 1'
#
loop_
_entity.id
_entity.type
_entity.pdbx_description
1 polymer ?
#
loop_
_entity_poly.entity_id
_entity_poly.type
_entity_poly.pdbx_seq_one_letter_code
_entity_poly.pdbx_strand_id
1 'polypeptide(L)'
;MKYVNAESIFPAELLKEIQKYVNGEMVYVPISKGSRKKWGENSGIKNDLNFRNREIRQQFSDGITIDQLSDQFFLSRDSVKKIVYSKK
;
A
#
# COMPACT_ATOMS: atom_id res chain seq x y z
N MET A 1 -0.14 -6.79 -12.09
CA MET A 1 0.00 -8.25 -11.85
C MET A 1 0.66 -8.83 -13.08
N LYS A 2 1.68 -9.69 -12.92
CA LYS A 2 2.30 -10.35 -14.08
C LYS A 2 1.31 -11.38 -14.63
N TYR A 3 1.22 -11.47 -15.96
CA TYR A 3 0.48 -12.57 -16.59
C TYR A 3 1.15 -13.90 -16.22
N VAL A 4 0.33 -14.88 -15.82
CA VAL A 4 0.78 -16.24 -15.51
C VAL A 4 -0.19 -17.20 -16.19
N ASN A 5 0.37 -18.17 -16.93
CA ASN A 5 -0.44 -19.19 -17.59
C ASN A 5 -1.02 -20.13 -16.52
N ALA A 6 -2.34 -20.36 -16.56
CA ALA A 6 -3.07 -21.20 -15.63
C ALA A 6 -2.54 -22.66 -15.59
N GLU A 7 -2.10 -23.20 -16.73
CA GLU A 7 -1.48 -24.54 -16.84
C GLU A 7 -0.17 -24.66 -16.07
N SER A 8 0.52 -23.53 -15.83
CA SER A 8 1.79 -23.52 -15.09
C SER A 8 1.62 -23.46 -13.57
N ILE A 9 0.41 -23.18 -13.07
CA ILE A 9 0.16 -22.93 -11.64
C ILE A 9 -0.91 -23.83 -11.02
N PHE A 10 -1.92 -24.26 -11.78
CA PHE A 10 -3.03 -25.05 -11.25
C PHE A 10 -2.92 -26.52 -11.64
N PRO A 11 -3.32 -27.45 -10.75
CA PRO A 11 -3.46 -28.86 -11.11
C PRO A 11 -4.46 -29.08 -12.24
N ALA A 12 -4.24 -30.09 -13.07
CA ALA A 12 -5.10 -30.40 -14.23
C ALA A 12 -6.57 -30.62 -13.85
N GLU A 13 -6.84 -31.24 -12.71
CA GLU A 13 -8.20 -31.49 -12.21
C GLU A 13 -8.93 -30.18 -11.88
N LEU A 14 -8.23 -29.21 -11.28
CA LEU A 14 -8.78 -27.89 -10.97
C LEU A 14 -9.04 -27.08 -12.25
N LEU A 15 -8.13 -27.14 -13.22
CA LEU A 15 -8.31 -26.48 -14.52
C LEU A 15 -9.53 -27.01 -15.25
N LYS A 16 -9.71 -28.34 -15.26
CA LYS A 16 -10.89 -28.98 -15.85
C LYS A 16 -12.18 -28.49 -15.20
N GLU A 17 -12.15 -28.23 -13.89
CA GLU A 17 -13.32 -27.73 -13.18
C GLU A 17 -13.60 -26.25 -13.44
N ILE A 18 -12.56 -25.42 -13.49
CA ILE A 18 -12.70 -24.01 -13.89
C ILE A 18 -13.25 -23.91 -15.32
N GLN A 19 -12.78 -24.76 -16.24
CA GLN A 19 -13.21 -24.80 -17.64
C GLN A 19 -14.70 -25.13 -17.82
N LYS A 20 -15.36 -25.74 -16.84
CA LYS A 20 -16.83 -25.91 -16.86
C LYS A 20 -17.58 -24.60 -16.72
N TYR A 21 -16.97 -23.60 -16.08
CA TYR A 21 -17.58 -22.30 -15.82
C TYR A 21 -17.06 -21.21 -16.77
N VAL A 22 -15.77 -21.24 -17.13
CA VAL A 22 -15.12 -20.24 -17.98
C VAL A 22 -14.04 -20.91 -18.83
N ASN A 23 -14.08 -20.76 -20.16
CA ASN A 23 -13.09 -21.33 -21.07
C ASN A 23 -12.60 -20.28 -22.09
N GLY A 24 -11.28 -20.12 -22.20
CA GLY A 24 -10.66 -19.16 -23.12
C GLY A 24 -10.65 -17.69 -22.65
N GLU A 25 -11.06 -17.42 -21.40
CA GLU A 25 -11.15 -16.05 -20.86
C GLU A 25 -10.18 -15.82 -19.69
N MET A 26 -9.90 -14.54 -19.41
CA MET A 26 -9.06 -14.14 -18.29
C MET A 26 -9.90 -13.92 -17.03
N VAL A 27 -9.67 -14.73 -15.99
CA VAL A 27 -10.37 -14.62 -14.70
C VAL A 27 -9.47 -13.99 -13.65
N TYR A 28 -9.98 -12.96 -12.96
CA TYR A 28 -9.30 -12.37 -11.82
C TYR A 28 -9.51 -13.20 -10.56
N VAL A 29 -8.42 -13.68 -9.96
CA VAL A 29 -8.44 -14.34 -8.65
C VAL A 29 -8.11 -13.30 -7.57
N PRO A 30 -9.07 -12.91 -6.72
CA PRO A 30 -8.83 -11.92 -5.69
C PRO A 30 -7.88 -12.46 -4.60
N ILE A 31 -7.10 -11.56 -4.02
CA ILE A 31 -6.26 -11.85 -2.85
C ILE A 31 -7.15 -12.35 -1.70
N SER A 32 -6.76 -13.46 -1.08
CA SER A 32 -7.52 -14.05 0.03
C SER A 32 -7.68 -13.05 1.17
N LYS A 33 -8.85 -13.03 1.81
CA LYS A 33 -9.24 -11.99 2.78
C LYS A 33 -8.30 -11.86 4.00
N GLY A 34 -7.40 -12.82 4.25
CA GLY A 34 -6.37 -12.76 5.28
C GLY A 34 -4.95 -12.42 4.80
N SER A 35 -4.69 -12.43 3.49
CA SER A 35 -3.38 -12.08 2.90
C SER A 35 -3.34 -10.68 2.29
N ARG A 36 -4.43 -9.89 2.47
CA ARG A 36 -4.44 -8.46 2.19
C ARG A 36 -3.46 -7.76 3.12
N LYS A 37 -2.21 -7.67 2.67
CA LYS A 37 -1.23 -6.75 3.23
C LYS A 37 -1.79 -5.33 3.14
N LYS A 38 -1.67 -4.56 4.21
CA LYS A 38 -2.12 -3.16 4.22
C LYS A 38 -1.29 -2.39 3.19
N TRP A 39 -1.87 -1.35 2.62
CA TRP A 39 -1.22 -0.51 1.62
C TRP A 39 0.20 -0.10 2.09
N GLY A 40 1.20 -0.31 1.22
CA GLY A 40 2.61 0.01 1.47
C GLY A 40 3.44 -1.03 2.23
N GLU A 41 2.89 -2.20 2.61
CA GLU A 41 3.65 -3.26 3.32
C GLU A 41 4.57 -4.10 2.42
N ASN A 42 4.29 -4.22 1.12
CA ASN A 42 5.17 -4.98 0.19
C ASN A 42 6.35 -4.15 -0.34
N SER A 43 6.25 -2.82 -0.33
CA SER A 43 7.25 -1.92 -0.92
C SER A 43 8.12 -1.21 0.11
N GLY A 44 7.92 -1.44 1.42
CA GLY A 44 8.64 -0.72 2.48
C GLY A 44 8.17 0.72 2.71
N ILE A 45 7.50 1.33 1.73
CA ILE A 45 7.01 2.72 1.71
C ILE A 45 6.21 3.08 2.97
N LYS A 46 5.45 2.14 3.53
CA LYS A 46 4.70 2.38 4.77
C LYS A 46 5.62 2.69 5.96
N ASN A 47 6.79 2.05 6.03
CA ASN A 47 7.77 2.29 7.10
C ASN A 47 8.45 3.64 6.91
N ASP A 48 8.83 3.98 5.68
CA ASP A 48 9.46 5.28 5.36
C ASP A 48 8.52 6.45 5.68
N LEU A 49 7.24 6.33 5.29
CA LEU A 49 6.22 7.32 5.63
C LEU A 49 6.00 7.42 7.14
N ASN A 50 6.04 6.29 7.85
CA ASN A 50 5.90 6.29 9.30
C ASN A 50 7.11 6.92 10.01
N PHE A 51 8.32 6.72 9.49
CA PHE A 51 9.54 7.33 10.01
C PHE A 51 9.51 8.84 9.79
N ARG A 52 9.30 9.29 8.54
CA ARG A 52 9.17 10.71 8.19
C ARG A 52 8.07 11.40 9.01
N ASN A 53 6.89 10.79 9.13
CA ASN A 53 5.80 11.39 9.89
C ASN A 53 6.06 11.43 11.40
N ARG A 54 7.00 10.64 11.92
CA ARG A 54 7.43 10.70 13.32
C ARG A 54 8.42 11.83 13.52
N GLU A 55 9.36 11.99 12.58
CA GLU A 55 10.32 13.09 12.54
C GLU A 55 9.63 14.45 12.42
N ILE A 56 8.64 14.59 11.53
CA ILE A 56 7.83 15.82 11.39
C ILE A 56 7.13 16.18 12.71
N ARG A 57 6.61 15.19 13.45
CA ARG A 57 5.97 15.44 14.76
C ARG A 57 6.97 15.89 15.82
N GLN A 58 8.16 15.28 15.84
CA GLN A 58 9.22 15.64 16.79
C GLN A 58 9.69 17.08 16.55
N GLN A 59 10.04 17.43 15.32
CA GLN A 59 10.48 18.78 14.99
C GLN A 59 9.38 19.82 15.25
N PHE A 60 8.12 19.48 15.01
CA PHE A 60 6.99 20.34 15.38
C PHE A 60 6.88 20.55 16.90
N SER A 61 7.06 19.51 17.71
CA SER A 61 7.07 19.64 19.18
C SER A 61 8.27 20.45 19.69
N ASP A 62 9.36 20.49 18.92
CA ASP A 62 10.56 21.27 19.23
C ASP A 62 10.41 22.75 18.80
N GLY A 63 9.24 23.15 18.28
CA GLY A 63 8.89 24.53 17.96
C GLY A 63 9.07 24.93 16.49
N ILE A 64 9.44 23.99 15.61
CA ILE A 64 9.51 24.26 14.17
C ILE A 64 8.10 24.50 13.62
N THR A 65 7.96 25.55 12.81
CA THR A 65 6.66 25.96 12.27
C THR A 65 6.18 25.02 11.15
N ILE A 66 4.87 24.99 10.91
CA ILE A 66 4.28 24.23 9.79
C ILE A 66 4.88 24.65 8.45
N ASP A 67 5.18 25.92 8.27
CA ASP A 67 5.72 26.46 7.02
C ASP A 67 7.15 25.93 6.76
N GLN A 68 8.00 25.94 7.79
CA GLN A 68 9.35 25.37 7.72
C GLN A 68 9.33 23.86 7.45
N LEU A 69 8.43 23.12 8.12
CA LEU A 69 8.27 21.68 7.88
C LEU A 69 7.75 21.39 6.48
N SER A 70 6.87 22.25 5.96
CA SER A 70 6.38 22.16 4.59
C SER A 70 7.50 22.26 3.58
N ASP A 71 8.40 23.24 3.75
CA ASP A 71 9.53 23.45 2.86
C ASP A 71 10.57 22.32 3.00
N GLN A 72 10.90 21.92 4.23
CA GLN A 72 11.90 20.89 4.52
C GLN A 72 11.52 19.50 4.00
N PHE A 73 10.24 19.12 4.13
CA PHE A 73 9.77 17.80 3.70
C PHE A 73 9.08 17.82 2.33
N PHE A 74 9.07 18.97 1.64
CA PHE A 74 8.40 19.17 0.35
C PHE A 74 6.92 18.76 0.38
N LEU A 75 6.22 19.18 1.44
CA LEU A 75 4.82 18.86 1.69
C LEU A 75 3.96 20.12 1.74
N SER A 76 2.73 20.02 1.25
CA SER A 76 1.74 21.08 1.46
C SER A 76 1.50 21.32 2.95
N ARG A 77 1.17 22.57 3.32
CA ARG A 77 0.82 22.94 4.70
C ARG A 77 -0.31 22.06 5.26
N ASP A 78 -1.29 21.70 4.43
CA ASP A 78 -2.39 20.81 4.80
C ASP A 78 -1.91 19.39 5.14
N SER A 79 -0.97 18.86 4.35
CA SER A 79 -0.35 17.55 4.63
C SER A 79 0.42 17.54 5.94
N VAL A 80 1.21 18.60 6.20
CA VAL A 80 1.93 18.75 7.47
C VAL A 80 0.95 18.87 8.63
N LYS A 81 -0.09 19.70 8.52
CA LYS A 81 -1.18 19.82 9.51
C LYS A 81 -1.82 18.46 9.81
N LYS A 82 -2.16 17.69 8.78
CA LYS A 82 -2.69 16.33 8.96
C LYS A 82 -1.71 15.43 9.70
N ILE A 83 -0.42 15.51 9.41
CA ILE A 83 0.59 14.70 10.10
C ILE A 83 0.70 15.08 11.59
N VAL A 84 0.80 16.38 11.90
CA VAL A 84 1.02 16.84 13.28
C VAL A 84 -0.24 16.77 14.15
N TYR A 85 -1.43 16.98 13.58
CA TYR A 85 -2.69 17.00 14.34
C TYR A 85 -3.50 15.71 14.29
N SER A 86 -3.21 14.77 13.36
CA SER A 86 -3.91 13.49 13.33
C SER A 86 -3.40 12.57 14.44
N LYS A 87 -4.33 12.10 15.29
CA LYS A 87 -4.09 11.06 16.30
C LYS A 87 -3.77 9.75 15.59
N LYS A 88 -2.73 9.06 16.09
CA LYS A 88 -2.32 7.74 15.63
C LYS A 88 -3.21 6.67 16.22
#